data_AF-A0A918NVW4-F1
#
_entry.id   AF-A0A918NVW4-F1
#
_cell.length_a   1.000
_cell.length_b   1.000
_cell.length_c   1.000
_cell.angle_alpha   90.00
_cell.angle_beta   90.00
_cell.angle_gamma   90.00
#
_symmetry.space_group_name_H-M   'P 1'
#
loop_
_entity.id
_entity.type
_entity.pdbx_description
1 polymer ?
#
loop_
_entity_poly.entity_id
_entity_poly.type
_entity_poly.pdbx_seq_one_letter_code
_entity_poly.pdbx_strand_id
1 'polypeptide(L)' 'MHVAPMRGTAVQDHVALAEIELCGDLIIAASAAHEDRLSPDRIDEVLKMAEQRFLAKHGTNPK' A
#
# COMPACT_ATOMS: atom_id res chain seq x y z
N MET A 1 1.69 22.02 23.99
CA MET A 1 2.22 21.09 22.95
C MET A 1 3.49 21.72 22.39
N HIS A 2 4.64 21.08 22.57
CA HIS A 2 5.93 21.60 22.09
C HIS A 2 6.30 20.83 20.82
N VAL A 3 6.14 21.45 19.66
CA VAL A 3 6.57 20.88 18.38
C VAL A 3 7.99 21.36 18.11
N ALA A 4 8.94 20.43 17.98
CA ALA A 4 10.32 20.78 17.67
C ALA A 4 10.41 21.38 16.25
N PRO A 5 11.27 22.38 16.01
CA PRO A 5 11.36 23.01 14.70
C PRO A 5 12.05 22.04 13.72
N MET A 6 11.34 21.66 12.65
CA MET A 6 11.92 20.91 11.53
C MET A 6 12.93 21.80 10.80
N ARG A 7 14.20 21.66 11.17
CA ARG A 7 15.32 22.30 10.49
C ARG A 7 15.80 21.35 9.38
N GLY A 8 15.23 21.47 8.18
CA GLY A 8 15.79 20.79 6.99
C GLY A 8 14.84 20.41 5.85
N THR A 9 13.56 20.78 5.85
CA THR A 9 12.57 20.06 5.03
C THR A 9 12.02 20.78 3.80
N ALA A 10 12.30 22.06 3.51
CA ALA A 10 11.56 22.79 2.46
C ALA A 10 11.46 22.07 1.08
N VAL A 11 12.51 21.37 0.62
CA VAL A 11 12.45 20.57 -0.64
C VAL A 11 11.80 19.20 -0.44
N GLN A 12 11.98 18.59 0.74
CA GLN A 12 11.35 17.30 1.10
C GLN A 12 9.86 17.46 1.39
N ASP A 13 9.42 18.62 1.87
CA ASP A 13 8.03 18.95 2.14
C ASP A 13 7.23 19.00 0.84
N HIS A 14 7.81 19.49 -0.26
CA HIS A 14 7.14 19.48 -1.57
C HIS A 14 7.00 18.09 -2.16
N VAL A 15 8.03 17.24 -2.03
CA VAL A 15 7.97 15.84 -2.49
C VAL A 15 6.97 15.05 -1.65
N ALA A 16 7.04 15.17 -0.33
CA ALA A 16 6.10 14.51 0.59
C ALA A 16 4.67 15.00 0.37
N LEU A 17 4.47 16.30 0.13
CA LEU A 17 3.15 16.84 -0.18
C LEU A 17 2.61 16.31 -1.51
N ALA A 18 3.44 16.26 -2.56
CA ALA A 18 3.06 15.68 -3.85
C ALA A 18 2.73 14.18 -3.73
N GLU A 19 3.45 13.43 -2.87
CA GLU A 19 3.17 12.03 -2.61
C GLU A 19 1.85 11.84 -1.84
N ILE A 20 1.55 12.70 -0.87
CA ILE A 20 0.28 12.71 -0.13
C ILE A 20 -0.89 13.01 -1.07
N GLU A 21 -0.76 14.02 -1.92
CA GLU A 21 -1.77 14.37 -2.93
C GLU A 21 -2.02 13.19 -3.89
N LEU A 22 -0.95 12.60 -4.44
CA LEU A 22 -1.04 11.43 -5.30
C LEU A 22 -1.68 10.23 -4.60
N CYS A 23 -1.31 9.95 -3.34
CA CYS A 23 -1.91 8.88 -2.56
C CYS A 23 -3.41 9.10 -2.34
N GLY A 24 -3.82 10.35 -2.07
CA GLY A 24 -5.22 10.74 -1.94
C GLY A 24 -6.02 10.43 -3.20
N ASP A 25 -5.50 10.86 -4.37
CA ASP A 25 -6.15 10.62 -5.66
C ASP A 25 -6.29 9.13 -5.98
N LEU A 26 -5.26 8.33 -5.69
CA LEU A 26 -5.29 6.88 -5.90
C LEU A 26 -6.29 6.16 -4.99
N ILE A 27 -6.45 6.60 -3.74
CA ILE A 27 -7.46 6.05 -2.81
C ILE A 27 -8.87 6.34 -3.32
N ILE A 28 -9.11 7.57 -3.78
CA ILE A 28 -10.41 7.97 -4.34
C ILE A 28 -10.69 7.18 -5.62
N ALA A 29 -9.71 7.10 -6.52
CA ALA A 29 -9.85 6.34 -7.77
C ALA A 29 -10.14 4.86 -7.49
N ALA A 30 -9.40 4.23 -6.58
CA ALA A 30 -9.62 2.84 -6.19
C ALA A 30 -10.97 2.61 -5.49
N SER A 31 -11.43 3.57 -4.69
CA SER A 31 -12.72 3.47 -3.98
C SER A 31 -13.92 3.74 -4.91
N ALA A 32 -13.74 4.58 -5.92
CA ALA A 32 -14.75 4.91 -6.93
C ALA A 32 -14.79 3.89 -8.07
N ALA A 33 -13.71 3.14 -8.28
CA ALA A 33 -13.67 2.03 -9.20
C ALA A 33 -14.80 1.05 -8.85
N HIS A 34 -15.74 0.89 -9.78
CA HIS A 34 -16.84 -0.08 -9.69
C HIS A 34 -16.30 -1.49 -9.96
N GLU A 35 -15.34 -1.92 -9.17
CA GLU A 35 -14.89 -3.30 -9.18
C GLU A 35 -15.85 -4.08 -8.27
N ASP A 36 -16.55 -5.05 -8.84
CA ASP A 36 -17.33 -5.99 -8.05
C ASP A 36 -16.40 -6.67 -7.04
N ARG A 37 -16.88 -6.84 -5.81
CA ARG A 37 -16.16 -7.64 -4.82
C ARG A 37 -15.85 -9.01 -5.44
N LEU A 38 -14.60 -9.46 -5.32
CA LEU A 38 -14.22 -10.80 -5.73
C LEU A 38 -15.17 -11.81 -5.10
N SER A 39 -15.54 -12.84 -5.88
CA SER A 39 -16.25 -13.98 -5.32
C SER A 39 -15.37 -14.67 -4.26
N PRO A 40 -15.97 -15.34 -3.25
CA PRO A 40 -15.20 -16.08 -2.25
C PRO A 40 -14.15 -17.03 -2.87
N ASP A 41 -14.51 -17.78 -3.90
CA ASP A 41 -13.59 -18.69 -4.60
C ASP A 41 -12.38 -17.96 -5.22
N ARG A 42 -12.58 -16.76 -5.78
CA ARG A 42 -11.50 -15.93 -6.32
C ARG A 42 -10.64 -15.31 -5.22
N ILE A 43 -11.22 -15.00 -4.07
CA ILE A 43 -10.47 -14.54 -2.89
C ILE A 43 -9.53 -15.67 -2.43
N ASP A 44 -10.04 -16.90 -2.31
CA ASP A 44 -9.23 -18.04 -1.90
C ASP A 44 -8.07 -18.31 -2.89
N GLU A 45 -8.31 -18.20 -4.19
CA GLU A 45 -7.27 -18.30 -5.22
C GLU A 45 -6.19 -17.23 -5.05
N VAL A 46 -6.58 -15.97 -4.87
CA VAL A 46 -5.65 -14.85 -4.67
C VAL A 46 -4.84 -15.04 -3.39
N LEU A 47 -5.47 -15.47 -2.29
CA LEU A 47 -4.79 -15.74 -1.03
C LEU A 47 -3.74 -16.84 -1.19
N LYS A 48 -4.08 -17.93 -1.88
CA LYS A 48 -3.14 -19.02 -2.18
C LYS A 48 -1.97 -18.56 -3.06
N MET A 49 -2.22 -17.72 -4.06
CA MET A 49 -1.16 -17.13 -4.89
C MET A 49 -0.26 -16.20 -4.08
N ALA A 50 -0.83 -15.40 -3.18
CA ALA A 50 -0.08 -14.50 -2.31
C ALA A 50 0.82 -15.28 -1.35
N GLU A 51 0.31 -16.36 -0.76
CA GLU A 51 1.09 -17.27 0.08
C GLU A 51 2.25 -17.90 -0.71
N GLN A 52 1.99 -18.45 -1.91
CA GLN A 52 3.04 -19.02 -2.75
C GLN A 52 4.13 -18.02 -3.10
N ARG A 53 3.75 -16.77 -3.43
CA ARG A 53 4.71 -15.69 -3.72
C ARG A 53 5.51 -15.31 -2.48
N PHE A 54 4.87 -15.26 -1.32
CA PHE A 54 5.52 -14.99 -0.05
C PHE A 54 6.56 -16.07 0.28
N LEU A 55 6.18 -17.34 0.18
CA LEU A 55 7.07 -18.47 0.41
C LEU A 55 8.23 -18.53 -0.59
N ALA A 56 7.96 -18.25 -1.87
CA ALA A 56 8.99 -18.17 -2.91
C ALA A 56 10.00 -17.05 -2.65
N LYS A 57 9.54 -15.91 -2.11
CA LYS A 57 10.39 -14.75 -1.82
C LYS A 57 11.20 -14.92 -0.52
N HIS A 58 10.62 -15.57 0.48
CA HIS A 58 11.21 -15.63 1.81
C HIS A 58 11.91 -16.96 2.13
N GLY A 59 11.75 -17.98 1.28
CA GLY A 59 12.29 -19.31 1.51
C GLY A 59 11.65 -19.95 2.73
N THR A 60 10.95 -21.07 2.55
CA THR A 60 10.55 -21.87 3.71
C THR A 60 11.83 -22.31 4.44
N ASN A 61 12.02 -21.89 5.69
CA ASN A 61 12.92 -22.58 6.59
C ASN A 61 12.05 -23.60 7.35
N PRO A 62 11.93 -24.86 6.89
CA PRO A 62 11.30 -25.89 7.68
C PRO A 62 12.19 -26.16 8.89
N LYS A 63 11.69 -25.86 10.09
CA LYS A 63 12.27 -26.36 11.34
C LYS A 63 11.89 -27.81 11.54
#